data_AF-A0A396QTS7-F1
#
_entry.id   AF-A0A396QTS7-F1
#
_cell.length_a   1.000
_cell.length_b   1.000
_cell.length_c   1.000
_cell.angle_alpha   90.00
_cell.angle_beta   90.00
_cell.angle_gamma   90.00
#
_symmetry.space_group_name_H-M   'P 1'
#
loop_
_entity.id
_entity.type
_entity.pdbx_description
1 polymer ?
#
loop_
_entity_poly.entity_id
_entity_poly.type
_entity_poly.pdbx_seq_one_letter_code
_entity_poly.pdbx_strand_id
1 'polypeptide(L)'
;MREWTAALLFLLCAALGAVPARAAENSTEITLEIPEKAEVSVEIRGNGSITAENGENTEVIRQEGTVFVEKGQDVVFRFHPAEGSRLTSVLYQGKEIKNQIEKQSWTLKNVQESGTIAVIFAVSSGQNEEVETGDYNRYACYGLLAAVCAAATAILWRKKQGKYW
;
A
#
# COMPACT_ATOMS: atom_id res chain seq x y z
N MET A 1 -96.30 1.75 -17.25
CA MET A 1 -95.08 2.46 -17.71
C MET A 1 -94.01 2.50 -16.60
N ARG A 2 -93.51 1.35 -16.12
CA ARG A 2 -92.55 1.30 -14.99
C ARG A 2 -91.38 0.31 -15.19
N GLU A 3 -91.19 -0.19 -16.40
CA GLU A 3 -90.19 -1.24 -16.68
C GLU A 3 -89.07 -0.76 -17.60
N TRP A 4 -89.27 0.37 -18.29
CA TRP A 4 -88.33 0.94 -19.25
C TRP A 4 -87.22 1.78 -18.59
N THR A 5 -87.40 2.20 -17.34
CA THR A 5 -86.39 2.97 -16.59
C THR A 5 -85.28 2.10 -16.02
N ALA A 6 -85.57 0.84 -15.66
CA ALA A 6 -84.57 -0.10 -15.16
C ALA A 6 -83.63 -0.58 -16.27
N ALA A 7 -84.16 -0.83 -17.48
CA ALA A 7 -83.35 -1.24 -18.63
C ALA A 7 -82.38 -0.14 -19.10
N LEU A 8 -82.81 1.13 -19.06
CA LEU A 8 -81.95 2.28 -19.38
C LEU A 8 -80.87 2.53 -18.33
N LEU A 9 -81.16 2.27 -17.04
CA LEU A 9 -80.18 2.40 -15.95
C LEU A 9 -79.13 1.26 -15.97
N PHE A 10 -79.54 0.04 -16.34
CA PHE A 10 -78.64 -1.09 -16.52
C PHE A 10 -77.71 -0.91 -17.72
N LEU A 11 -78.20 -0.35 -18.84
CA LEU A 11 -77.38 -0.02 -20.01
C LEU A 11 -76.38 1.12 -19.75
N LEU A 12 -76.73 2.08 -18.88
CA LEU A 12 -75.84 3.18 -18.49
C LEU A 12 -74.65 2.70 -17.63
N CYS A 13 -74.86 1.71 -16.75
CA CYS A 13 -73.79 1.14 -15.91
C CYS A 13 -72.76 0.32 -16.71
N ALA A 14 -73.17 -0.33 -17.80
CA ALA A 14 -72.26 -1.12 -18.63
C ALA A 14 -71.26 -0.26 -19.43
N ALA A 15 -71.58 1.01 -19.69
CA ALA A 15 -70.71 1.91 -20.47
C ALA A 15 -69.62 2.62 -19.63
N LEU A 16 -69.79 2.74 -18.31
CA LEU A 16 -68.79 3.39 -17.43
C LEU A 16 -67.75 2.40 -16.84
N GLY A 17 -67.93 1.09 -17.01
CA GLY A 17 -67.20 0.08 -16.24
C GLY A 17 -65.88 -0.42 -16.82
N ALA A 18 -65.44 0.01 -18.01
CA ALA A 18 -64.23 -0.55 -18.61
C ALA A 18 -63.49 0.47 -19.48
N VAL A 19 -62.98 1.53 -18.84
CA VAL A 19 -61.73 2.10 -19.32
C VAL A 19 -60.65 1.12 -18.85
N PRO A 20 -59.96 0.38 -19.72
CA PRO A 20 -58.72 -0.24 -19.31
C PRO A 20 -57.80 0.94 -18.97
N ALA A 21 -57.63 1.20 -17.67
CA ALA A 21 -56.51 1.98 -17.21
C ALA A 21 -55.27 1.17 -17.61
N ARG A 22 -54.78 1.40 -18.84
CA ARG A 22 -53.39 1.16 -19.16
C ARG A 22 -52.62 2.17 -18.31
N ALA A 23 -52.44 1.81 -17.04
CA ALA A 23 -51.25 2.20 -16.32
C ALA A 23 -50.11 1.61 -17.16
N ALA A 24 -49.62 2.39 -18.12
CA ALA A 24 -48.26 2.23 -18.55
C ALA A 24 -47.46 2.57 -17.31
N GLU A 25 -47.12 1.54 -16.54
CA GLU A 25 -46.07 1.59 -15.55
C GLU A 25 -44.79 1.80 -16.33
N ASN A 26 -44.59 3.03 -16.84
CA ASN A 26 -43.30 3.49 -17.28
C ASN A 26 -42.52 3.71 -16.01
N SER A 27 -42.13 2.59 -15.42
CA SER A 27 -41.08 2.50 -14.42
C SER A 27 -39.86 3.07 -15.13
N THR A 28 -39.65 4.37 -14.96
CA THR A 28 -38.35 4.97 -15.19
C THR A 28 -37.42 4.22 -14.26
N GLU A 29 -36.78 3.18 -14.80
CA GLU A 29 -35.60 2.59 -14.22
C GLU A 29 -34.63 3.76 -14.09
N ILE A 30 -34.50 4.27 -12.87
CA ILE A 30 -33.49 5.27 -12.57
C ILE A 30 -32.19 4.49 -12.67
N THR A 31 -31.63 4.41 -13.88
CA THR A 31 -30.25 4.02 -14.10
C THR A 31 -29.42 5.14 -13.50
N LEU A 32 -29.26 5.11 -12.18
CA LEU A 32 -28.16 5.81 -11.55
C LEU A 32 -26.92 5.19 -12.16
N GLU A 33 -26.26 5.92 -13.05
CA GLU A 33 -24.85 5.72 -13.35
C GLU A 33 -24.10 5.98 -12.05
N ILE A 34 -24.21 5.06 -11.08
CA ILE A 34 -23.34 5.04 -9.92
C ILE A 34 -21.97 4.77 -10.54
N PRO A 35 -21.05 5.76 -10.54
CA PRO A 35 -19.71 5.49 -11.02
C PRO A 35 -19.20 4.32 -10.18
N GLU A 36 -18.81 3.24 -10.84
CA GLU A 36 -18.34 2.06 -10.14
C GLU A 36 -17.07 2.48 -9.38
N LYS A 37 -17.15 2.55 -8.04
CA LYS A 37 -16.03 2.97 -7.20
C LYS A 37 -15.24 1.74 -6.80
N ALA A 38 -13.93 1.79 -6.99
CA ALA A 38 -12.98 0.84 -6.44
C ALA A 38 -12.57 1.29 -5.03
N GLU A 39 -12.57 0.34 -4.10
CA GLU A 39 -12.17 0.57 -2.72
C GLU A 39 -10.70 0.19 -2.53
N VAL A 40 -9.88 1.14 -2.08
CA VAL A 40 -8.47 0.88 -1.75
C VAL A 40 -8.28 0.97 -0.24
N SER A 41 -8.12 -0.18 0.41
CA SER A 41 -7.82 -0.26 1.83
C SER A 41 -6.33 -0.01 2.07
N VAL A 42 -6.02 0.95 2.93
CA VAL A 42 -4.66 1.36 3.28
C VAL A 42 -4.38 1.00 4.73
N GLU A 43 -3.39 0.15 4.94
CA GLU A 43 -2.89 -0.25 6.26
C GLU A 43 -1.50 0.36 6.48
N ILE A 44 -1.33 1.11 7.56
CA ILE A 44 -0.07 1.74 7.95
C ILE A 44 0.43 1.09 9.23
N ARG A 45 1.66 0.56 9.18
CA ARG A 45 2.38 0.06 10.35
C ARG A 45 3.52 1.01 10.70
N GLY A 46 3.61 1.40 11.97
CA GLY A 46 4.64 2.29 12.49
C GLY A 46 4.20 3.75 12.55
N ASN A 47 5.17 4.67 12.58
CA ASN A 47 4.91 6.09 12.79
C ASN A 47 5.10 6.89 11.49
N GLY A 48 3.98 7.30 10.89
CA GLY A 48 3.92 8.07 9.66
C GLY A 48 2.49 8.28 9.20
N SER A 49 2.32 9.00 8.10
CA SER A 49 1.02 9.23 7.46
C SER A 49 1.12 9.10 5.95
N ILE A 50 0.01 8.80 5.30
CA ILE A 50 -0.11 8.74 3.85
C ILE A 50 -1.14 9.76 3.40
N THR A 51 -0.80 10.51 2.36
CA THR A 51 -1.78 11.36 1.68
C THR A 51 -2.16 10.69 0.37
N ALA A 52 -3.44 10.39 0.19
CA ALA A 52 -4.00 9.88 -1.05
C ALA A 52 -4.68 11.03 -1.80
N GLU A 53 -4.22 11.31 -3.02
CA GLU A 53 -4.74 12.35 -3.91
C GLU A 53 -5.41 11.67 -5.12
N ASN A 54 -6.72 11.87 -5.27
CA ASN A 54 -7.52 11.39 -6.39
C ASN A 54 -8.31 12.57 -6.98
N GLY A 55 -7.71 13.24 -7.98
CA GLY A 55 -8.26 14.45 -8.57
C GLY A 55 -8.38 15.57 -7.53
N GLU A 56 -9.62 15.98 -7.23
CA GLU A 56 -9.92 17.00 -6.21
C GLU A 56 -9.97 16.43 -4.77
N ASN A 57 -10.11 15.11 -4.63
CA ASN A 57 -10.19 14.46 -3.33
C ASN A 57 -8.78 14.24 -2.76
N THR A 58 -8.54 14.74 -1.55
CA THR A 58 -7.30 14.51 -0.82
C THR A 58 -7.63 13.97 0.57
N GLU A 59 -7.09 12.80 0.90
CA GLU A 59 -7.34 12.13 2.18
C GLU A 59 -6.03 11.82 2.90
N VAL A 60 -5.97 12.11 4.21
CA VAL A 60 -4.78 11.88 5.05
C VAL A 60 -5.03 10.71 6.00
N ILE A 61 -4.28 9.63 5.82
CA ILE A 61 -4.42 8.36 6.52
C ILE A 61 -3.26 8.19 7.50
N ARG A 62 -3.54 7.82 8.76
CA ARG A 62 -2.52 7.73 9.83
C ARG A 62 -2.33 6.34 10.42
N GLN A 63 -3.30 5.44 10.28
CA GLN A 63 -3.22 4.07 10.79
C GLN A 63 -3.90 3.11 9.81
N GLU A 64 -5.21 3.24 9.65
CA GLU A 64 -5.98 2.54 8.65
C GLU A 64 -6.89 3.55 7.96
N GLY A 65 -7.16 3.34 6.68
CA GLY A 65 -8.02 4.21 5.91
C GLY A 65 -8.52 3.51 4.66
N THR A 66 -9.65 3.97 4.16
CA THR A 66 -10.26 3.45 2.95
C THR A 66 -10.39 4.58 1.96
N VAL A 67 -9.67 4.48 0.84
CA VAL A 67 -9.73 5.47 -0.24
C VAL A 67 -10.66 4.96 -1.31
N PHE A 68 -11.72 5.72 -1.59
CA PHE A 68 -12.60 5.43 -2.72
C PHE A 68 -12.08 6.10 -3.98
N VAL A 69 -11.78 5.27 -4.99
CA VAL A 69 -11.28 5.72 -6.28
C VAL A 69 -12.32 5.37 -7.35
N GLU A 70 -12.67 6.32 -8.20
CA GLU A 70 -13.54 6.02 -9.34
C GLU A 70 -12.79 5.11 -10.31
N LYS A 71 -13.44 4.08 -10.83
CA LYS A 71 -12.78 3.16 -11.74
C LYS A 71 -12.22 3.87 -12.96
N GLY A 72 -11.00 3.51 -13.34
CA GLY A 72 -10.26 4.11 -14.44
C GLY A 72 -9.49 5.40 -14.07
N GLN A 73 -9.65 5.92 -12.85
CA GLN A 73 -8.88 7.07 -12.39
C GLN A 73 -7.50 6.67 -11.86
N ASP A 74 -6.59 7.64 -11.86
CA ASP A 74 -5.27 7.54 -11.26
C ASP A 74 -5.35 8.09 -9.82
N VAL A 75 -4.66 7.44 -8.88
CA VAL A 75 -4.53 7.91 -7.50
C VAL A 75 -3.05 8.04 -7.13
N VAL A 76 -2.69 9.14 -6.48
CA VAL A 76 -1.31 9.42 -6.04
C VAL A 76 -1.23 9.25 -4.53
N PHE A 77 -0.38 8.33 -4.09
CA PHE A 77 -0.07 8.12 -2.68
C PHE A 77 1.27 8.78 -2.34
N ARG A 78 1.26 9.72 -1.40
CA ARG A 78 2.47 10.34 -0.83
C ARG A 78 2.72 9.82 0.57
N PHE A 79 3.92 9.32 0.82
CA PHE A 79 4.32 8.73 2.10
C PHE A 79 5.10 9.75 2.94
N HIS A 80 4.56 10.09 4.10
CA HIS A 80 5.13 11.05 5.05
C HIS A 80 5.58 10.31 6.32
N PRO A 81 6.83 9.82 6.39
CA PRO A 81 7.35 9.24 7.62
C PRO A 81 7.41 10.30 8.72
N ALA A 82 7.12 9.91 9.96
CA ALA A 82 7.32 10.79 11.11
C ALA A 82 8.81 11.04 11.37
N GLU A 83 9.13 12.05 12.17
CA GLU A 83 10.50 12.34 12.58
C GLU A 83 11.17 11.10 13.20
N GLY A 84 12.41 10.82 12.78
CA GLY A 84 13.14 9.63 13.22
C GLY A 84 12.65 8.31 12.60
N SER A 85 11.67 8.32 11.69
CA SER A 85 11.19 7.13 10.97
C SER A 85 11.52 7.20 9.48
N ARG A 86 11.56 6.04 8.81
CA ARG A 86 11.78 5.91 7.36
C ARG A 86 10.82 4.90 6.76
N LEU A 87 10.45 5.15 5.50
CA LEU A 87 9.67 4.22 4.70
C LEU A 87 10.51 2.96 4.42
N THR A 88 10.10 1.83 5.00
CA THR A 88 10.88 0.58 4.95
C THR A 88 10.35 -0.35 3.88
N SER A 89 9.04 -0.56 3.82
CA SER A 89 8.39 -1.38 2.78
C SER A 89 7.03 -0.82 2.42
N VAL A 90 6.64 -1.05 1.17
CA VAL A 90 5.32 -0.76 0.63
C VAL A 90 4.89 -1.94 -0.20
N LEU A 91 3.74 -2.52 0.14
CA LEU A 91 3.14 -3.65 -0.54
C LEU A 91 1.81 -3.22 -1.14
N TYR A 92 1.59 -3.58 -2.40
CA TYR A 92 0.29 -3.44 -3.06
C TYR A 92 -0.20 -4.83 -3.45
N GLN A 93 -1.41 -5.20 -3.02
CA GLN A 93 -1.96 -6.56 -3.18
C GLN A 93 -0.99 -7.65 -2.68
N GLY A 94 -0.27 -7.37 -1.59
CA GLY A 94 0.73 -8.27 -1.02
C GLY A 94 2.07 -8.33 -1.79
N LYS A 95 2.23 -7.61 -2.91
CA LYS A 95 3.48 -7.53 -3.66
C LYS A 95 4.28 -6.30 -3.27
N GLU A 96 5.57 -6.46 -2.97
CA GLU A 96 6.44 -5.32 -2.67
C GLU A 96 6.66 -4.45 -3.92
N ILE A 97 6.34 -3.16 -3.79
CA ILE A 97 6.44 -2.16 -4.85
C ILE A 97 7.41 -1.03 -4.51
N LYS A 98 8.21 -1.18 -3.46
CA LYS A 98 9.16 -0.16 -3.00
C LYS A 98 10.06 0.39 -4.11
N ASN A 99 10.47 -0.46 -5.06
CA ASN A 99 11.31 -0.08 -6.20
C ASN A 99 10.61 0.82 -7.23
N GLN A 100 9.29 0.93 -7.19
CA GLN A 100 8.47 1.79 -8.06
C GLN A 100 8.16 3.14 -7.40
N ILE A 101 8.62 3.36 -6.16
CA ILE A 101 8.37 4.58 -5.41
C ILE A 101 9.44 5.59 -5.74
N GLU A 102 9.03 6.70 -6.34
CA GLU A 102 9.90 7.81 -6.66
C GLU A 102 9.63 8.95 -5.68
N LYS A 103 10.68 9.44 -5.00
CA LYS A 103 10.59 10.60 -4.08
C LYS A 103 9.47 10.45 -3.03
N GLN A 104 9.28 9.25 -2.47
CA GLN A 104 8.21 8.95 -1.50
C GLN A 104 6.78 9.17 -2.05
N SER A 105 6.62 9.11 -3.36
CA SER A 105 5.35 9.18 -4.05
C SER A 105 5.18 7.95 -4.92
N TRP A 106 3.96 7.42 -4.97
CA TRP A 106 3.59 6.35 -5.87
C TRP A 106 2.25 6.64 -6.52
N THR A 107 2.17 6.49 -7.83
CA THR A 107 0.93 6.67 -8.59
C THR A 107 0.41 5.31 -9.00
N LEU A 108 -0.75 4.94 -8.47
CA LEU A 108 -1.50 3.80 -8.95
C LEU A 108 -2.37 4.28 -10.13
N LYS A 109 -2.01 3.83 -11.33
CA LYS A 109 -2.70 4.20 -12.56
C LYS A 109 -3.88 3.29 -12.82
N ASN A 110 -4.93 3.85 -13.40
CA ASN A 110 -6.07 3.11 -13.93
C ASN A 110 -6.61 2.09 -12.91
N VAL A 111 -7.11 2.56 -11.77
CA VAL A 111 -7.67 1.69 -10.72
C VAL A 111 -8.92 0.99 -11.27
N GLN A 112 -8.87 -0.33 -11.43
CA GLN A 112 -9.99 -1.12 -11.98
C GLN A 112 -10.68 -1.99 -10.92
N GLU A 113 -9.97 -2.36 -9.87
CA GLU A 113 -10.44 -3.28 -8.84
C GLU A 113 -10.07 -2.74 -7.46
N SER A 114 -10.77 -3.22 -6.44
CA SER A 114 -10.41 -2.96 -5.05
C SER A 114 -9.04 -3.54 -4.73
N GLY A 115 -8.31 -2.85 -3.88
CA GLY A 115 -6.94 -3.23 -3.57
C GLY A 115 -6.55 -2.93 -2.14
N THR A 116 -5.53 -3.64 -1.65
CA THR A 116 -4.95 -3.39 -0.35
C THR A 116 -3.53 -2.87 -0.50
N ILE A 117 -3.24 -1.74 0.15
CA ILE A 117 -1.91 -1.17 0.27
C ILE A 117 -1.47 -1.32 1.72
N ALA A 118 -0.33 -1.97 1.95
CA ALA A 118 0.29 -2.04 3.27
C ALA A 118 1.60 -1.25 3.25
N VAL A 119 1.76 -0.32 4.19
CA VAL A 119 2.94 0.53 4.31
C VAL A 119 3.57 0.37 5.67
N ILE A 120 4.89 0.23 5.69
CA ILE A 120 5.66 0.01 6.91
C ILE A 120 6.67 1.15 7.08
N PHE A 121 6.46 1.95 8.12
CA PHE A 121 7.42 2.92 8.63
C PHE A 121 8.18 2.31 9.81
N ALA A 122 9.51 2.26 9.71
CA ALA A 122 10.36 1.81 10.80
C ALA A 122 11.14 3.00 11.36
N VAL A 123 11.41 2.98 12.67
CA VAL A 123 12.31 3.95 13.29
C VAL A 123 13.68 3.78 12.63
N SER A 124 14.18 4.87 12.05
CA SER A 124 15.57 5.02 11.66
C SER A 124 16.35 5.17 12.96
N SER A 125 16.57 4.08 13.69
CA SER A 125 17.67 4.03 14.64
C SER A 125 18.89 4.42 13.82
N GLY A 126 19.39 5.65 14.04
CA GLY A 126 20.65 6.05 13.43
C GLY A 126 21.62 4.90 13.64
N GLN A 127 22.38 4.55 12.61
CA GLN A 127 23.53 3.68 12.80
C GLN A 127 24.53 4.42 13.71
N ASN A 128 24.22 4.46 15.00
CA ASN A 128 25.16 4.06 16.00
C ASN A 128 24.93 2.55 16.15
N GLU A 129 25.21 1.82 15.06
CA GLU A 129 26.09 0.69 15.27
C GLU A 129 27.31 1.34 15.88
N GLU A 130 27.38 1.30 17.21
CA GLU A 130 28.67 1.22 17.88
C GLU A 130 29.33 0.03 17.20
N VAL A 131 30.01 0.32 16.10
CA VAL A 131 30.98 -0.60 15.55
C VAL A 131 32.09 -0.50 16.58
N GLU A 132 31.98 -1.29 17.63
CA GLU A 132 33.15 -2.00 18.13
C GLU A 132 33.63 -2.86 16.95
N THR A 133 34.19 -2.19 15.93
CA THR A 133 35.15 -2.80 15.04
C THR A 133 36.25 -3.18 16.00
N GLY A 134 36.20 -4.43 16.45
CA GLY A 134 37.33 -5.10 17.05
C GLY A 134 38.52 -4.76 16.18
N ASP A 135 39.38 -3.93 16.76
CA ASP A 135 40.48 -3.25 16.10
C ASP A 135 41.54 -4.30 15.79
N TYR A 136 41.25 -5.18 14.82
CA TYR A 136 42.21 -6.09 14.24
C TYR A 136 43.07 -5.27 13.30
N ASN A 137 43.93 -4.47 13.94
CA ASN A 137 45.01 -3.74 13.35
C ASN A 137 45.78 -4.68 12.42
N ARG A 138 45.58 -4.52 11.10
CA ARG A 138 46.27 -5.28 10.05
C ARG A 138 47.79 -5.25 10.27
N TYR A 139 48.33 -4.20 10.88
CA TYR A 139 49.73 -4.08 11.25
C TYR A 139 50.14 -4.95 12.46
N ALA A 140 49.23 -5.26 13.39
CA ALA A 140 49.49 -6.19 14.49
C ALA A 140 49.67 -7.63 13.98
N CYS A 141 48.87 -8.05 12.99
CA CYS A 141 49.05 -9.36 12.34
C CYS A 141 50.39 -9.45 11.58
N TYR A 142 50.81 -8.38 10.88
CA TYR A 142 52.13 -8.34 10.25
C TYR A 142 53.27 -8.31 11.28
N GLY A 143 53.09 -7.61 12.41
CA GLY A 143 54.05 -7.60 13.53
C GLY A 143 54.25 -8.98 14.15
N LEU A 144 53.16 -9.73 14.40
CA LEU A 144 53.24 -11.10 14.92
C LEU A 144 53.91 -12.05 13.92
N LEU A 145 53.58 -11.97 12.63
CA LEU A 145 54.23 -12.77 11.59
C LEU A 145 55.73 -12.47 11.46
N ALA A 146 56.13 -11.19 11.49
CA ALA A 146 57.54 -10.80 11.44
C ALA A 146 58.33 -11.30 12.66
N ALA A 147 57.74 -11.24 13.86
CA ALA A 147 58.36 -11.75 15.09
C ALA A 147 58.59 -13.27 15.05
N VAL A 148 57.62 -14.04 14.54
CA VAL A 148 57.77 -15.50 14.37
C VAL A 148 58.90 -15.83 13.39
N CYS A 149 59.01 -15.11 12.28
CA CYS A 149 60.10 -15.29 11.32
C CYS A 149 61.47 -14.93 11.91
N ALA A 150 61.57 -13.84 12.69
CA ALA A 150 62.81 -13.45 13.36
C ALA A 150 63.23 -14.47 14.43
N ALA A 151 62.28 -15.00 15.20
CA ALA A 151 62.55 -16.04 16.19
C ALA A 151 63.01 -17.35 15.53
N ALA A 152 62.37 -17.77 14.44
CA ALA A 152 62.76 -18.97 13.69
C ALA A 152 64.19 -18.84 13.13
N THR A 153 64.54 -17.71 12.53
CA THR A 153 65.90 -17.49 12.01
C THR A 153 66.94 -17.44 13.14
N ALA A 154 66.62 -16.85 14.30
CA ALA A 154 67.49 -16.83 15.47
C ALA A 154 67.72 -18.22 16.08
N ILE A 155 66.68 -19.06 16.17
CA ILE A 155 66.79 -20.45 16.66
C ILE A 155 67.65 -21.29 15.71
N LEU A 156 67.47 -21.13 14.40
CA LEU A 156 68.29 -21.81 13.39
C LEU A 156 69.74 -21.35 13.43
N TRP A 157 69.99 -20.05 13.66
CA TRP A 157 71.34 -19.53 13.86
C TRP A 157 71.99 -20.08 15.14
N ARG A 158 71.27 -20.16 16.26
CA ARG A 158 71.80 -20.80 17.49
C ARG A 158 72.13 -22.27 17.28
N LYS A 159 71.28 -23.02 16.56
CA LYS A 159 71.56 -24.43 16.21
C LYS A 159 72.78 -24.58 15.29
N LYS A 160 73.03 -23.62 14.40
CA LYS A 160 74.21 -23.61 13.53
C LYS A 160 75.50 -23.33 14.31
N GLN A 161 75.47 -22.46 15.32
CA GLN A 161 76.64 -22.13 16.15
C GLN A 161 77.01 -23.24 17.15
N GLY A 162 76.07 -24.11 17.53
CA GLY A 162 76.34 -25.26 18.40
C GLY A 162 76.94 -26.50 17.71
N LYS A 163 77.29 -26.42 16.42
CA LYS A 163 77.91 -27.51 15.65
C LYS A 163 79.38 -27.24 15.27
N TYR A 164 79.99 -26.18 15.79
CA TYR A 164 81.38 -25.79 15.48
C TYR A 164 82.32 -25.81 16.69
N TRP A 165 82.04 -26.65 17.69
CA TRP A 165 83.00 -27.13 18.70
C TRP A 165 82.67 -28.58 19.05
#